data_AF-A0A183CTY8-F1
#
_entry.id   AF-A0A183CTY8-F1
#
_cell.length_a   1.000
_cell.length_b   1.000
_cell.length_c   1.000
_cell.angle_alpha   90.00
_cell.angle_beta   90.00
_cell.angle_gamma   90.00
#
_symmetry.space_group_name_H-M   'P 1'
#
loop_
_entity.id
_entity.type
_entity.pdbx_description
1 polymer ?
#
loop_
_entity_poly.entity_id
_entity_poly.type
_entity_poly.pdbx_seq_one_letter_code
_entity_poly.pdbx_strand_id
1 'polypeptide(L)'
;PAPKMSTFRSALLNAGYRCSISHCNPRAIKTDAPTTFLWDVCREWAKRNGIKPKGTAADTPRNRILARDAMSEINFNSHPECIPKSKFVGLLRFQDNKGKNWGPKMKAKGSDKEKCVHSLIVA
;
A
#
# COMPACT_ATOMS: atom_id res chain seq x y z
N PRO A 1 2.40 -14.01 7.70
CA PRO A 1 2.48 -12.53 7.85
C PRO A 1 3.04 -11.91 6.56
N ALA A 2 2.60 -10.72 6.16
CA ALA A 2 3.13 -10.06 4.96
C ALA A 2 4.54 -9.48 5.22
N PRO A 3 5.46 -9.51 4.23
CA PRO A 3 6.79 -8.93 4.39
C PRO A 3 6.72 -7.42 4.56
N LYS A 4 7.69 -6.87 5.32
CA LYS A 4 7.90 -5.41 5.36
C LYS A 4 8.33 -4.92 3.98
N MET A 5 7.94 -3.69 3.64
CA MET A 5 8.25 -3.07 2.36
C MET A 5 9.76 -3.05 2.06
N SER A 6 10.59 -2.74 3.07
CA SER A 6 12.05 -2.74 2.93
C SER A 6 12.58 -4.14 2.60
N THR A 7 12.14 -5.17 3.30
CA THR A 7 12.56 -6.57 3.09
C THR A 7 12.20 -7.06 1.69
N PHE A 8 10.98 -6.74 1.22
CA PHE A 8 10.57 -7.12 -0.13
C PHE A 8 11.35 -6.38 -1.21
N ARG A 9 11.60 -5.07 -1.02
CA ARG A 9 12.46 -4.29 -1.92
C ARG A 9 13.89 -4.82 -1.94
N SER A 10 14.45 -5.21 -0.80
CA SER A 10 15.78 -5.81 -0.75
C SER A 10 15.87 -7.09 -1.57
N ALA A 11 14.86 -7.96 -1.50
CA ALA A 11 14.84 -9.19 -2.30
C ALA A 11 14.86 -8.90 -3.81
N LEU A 12 14.12 -7.89 -4.27
CA LEU A 12 14.14 -7.47 -5.68
C LEU A 12 15.49 -6.87 -6.08
N LEU A 13 16.04 -5.97 -5.25
CA LEU A 13 17.29 -5.27 -5.55
C LEU A 13 18.50 -6.22 -5.53
N ASN A 14 18.54 -7.16 -4.57
CA ASN A 14 19.59 -8.19 -4.51
C ASN A 14 19.57 -9.11 -5.73
N ALA A 15 18.39 -9.33 -6.34
CA ALA A 15 18.25 -10.09 -7.58
C ALA A 15 18.52 -9.26 -8.84
N GLY A 16 18.93 -7.99 -8.70
CA GLY A 16 19.24 -7.11 -9.82
C GLY A 16 18.03 -6.46 -10.49
N TYR A 17 16.83 -6.61 -9.94
CA TYR A 17 15.62 -5.97 -10.47
C TYR A 17 15.45 -4.55 -9.95
N ARG A 18 14.87 -3.69 -10.79
CA ARG A 18 14.55 -2.31 -10.41
C ARG A 18 13.21 -2.29 -9.68
N CYS A 19 13.12 -1.47 -8.64
CA CYS A 19 11.88 -1.30 -7.91
C CYS A 19 11.61 0.16 -7.52
N SER A 20 10.40 0.64 -7.81
CA SER A 20 9.91 1.96 -7.44
C SER A 20 8.56 1.85 -6.70
N ILE A 21 8.15 2.93 -6.05
CA ILE A 21 6.87 3.01 -5.34
C ILE A 21 5.82 3.71 -6.20
N SER A 22 4.54 3.41 -5.96
CA SER A 22 3.44 4.07 -6.66
C SER A 22 2.81 5.18 -5.81
N HIS A 23 2.34 6.26 -6.45
CA HIS A 23 1.52 7.29 -5.80
C HIS A 23 0.11 6.77 -5.46
N CYS A 24 -0.38 5.71 -6.12
CA CYS A 24 -1.75 5.23 -5.89
C CYS A 24 -1.91 4.50 -4.55
N ASN A 25 -0.83 3.94 -3.99
CA ASN A 25 -0.90 3.16 -2.76
C ASN A 25 0.48 3.11 -2.08
N PRO A 26 0.59 3.42 -0.77
CA PRO A 26 1.85 3.37 -0.04
C PRO A 26 2.50 1.98 0.03
N ARG A 27 1.71 0.91 -0.21
CA ARG A 27 2.19 -0.48 -0.25
C ARG A 27 2.40 -1.02 -1.68
N ALA A 28 2.18 -0.22 -2.72
CA ALA A 28 2.38 -0.67 -4.09
C ALA A 28 3.83 -0.51 -4.54
N ILE A 29 4.33 -1.53 -5.23
CA ILE A 29 5.68 -1.58 -5.80
C ILE A 29 5.54 -1.81 -7.31
N LYS A 30 6.27 -1.03 -8.08
CA LYS A 30 6.46 -1.23 -9.52
C LYS A 30 7.83 -1.85 -9.72
N THR A 31 7.92 -2.94 -10.48
CA THR A 31 9.17 -3.65 -10.74
C THR A 31 9.17 -4.24 -12.15
N ASP A 32 10.36 -4.45 -12.69
CA ASP A 32 10.61 -5.18 -13.95
C ASP A 32 10.81 -6.69 -13.74
N ALA A 33 10.77 -7.16 -12.49
CA ALA A 33 10.85 -8.58 -12.18
C ALA A 33 9.69 -9.38 -12.81
N PRO A 34 9.95 -10.58 -13.35
CA PRO A 34 8.91 -11.43 -13.90
C PRO A 34 7.96 -11.90 -12.78
N THR A 35 6.70 -12.13 -13.13
CA THR A 35 5.68 -12.55 -12.15
C THR A 35 6.04 -13.86 -11.46
N THR A 36 6.75 -14.76 -12.14
CA THR A 36 7.26 -16.02 -11.58
C THR A 36 8.19 -15.77 -10.39
N PHE A 37 9.13 -14.83 -10.52
CA PHE A 37 10.04 -14.43 -9.44
C PHE A 37 9.28 -13.81 -8.26
N LEU A 38 8.27 -12.98 -8.51
CA LEU A 38 7.44 -12.42 -7.44
C LEU A 38 6.75 -13.49 -6.60
N TRP A 39 6.28 -14.57 -7.25
CA TRP A 39 5.71 -15.71 -6.56
C TRP A 39 6.77 -16.51 -5.79
N ASP A 40 7.99 -16.64 -6.32
CA ASP A 40 9.12 -17.27 -5.60
C ASP A 40 9.44 -16.51 -4.31
N VAL A 41 9.51 -15.18 -4.35
CA VAL A 41 9.70 -14.33 -3.17
C VAL A 41 8.60 -14.58 -2.13
N CYS A 42 7.35 -14.69 -2.56
CA CYS A 42 6.22 -14.96 -1.67
C CYS A 42 6.30 -16.35 -1.02
N ARG A 43 6.69 -17.37 -1.80
CA ARG A 43 6.87 -18.75 -1.34
C ARG A 43 8.00 -18.86 -0.32
N GLU A 44 9.17 -18.31 -0.62
CA GLU A 44 10.32 -18.34 0.28
C GLU A 44 10.06 -17.54 1.56
N TRP A 45 9.34 -16.42 1.44
CA TRP A 45 8.89 -15.69 2.63
C TRP A 45 7.93 -16.52 3.49
N ALA A 46 7.00 -17.26 2.88
CA ALA A 46 6.07 -18.10 3.59
C ALA A 46 6.77 -19.28 4.29
N LYS A 47 7.72 -19.92 3.61
CA LYS A 47 8.59 -20.99 4.17
C LYS A 47 9.38 -20.48 5.37
N ARG A 48 10.09 -19.35 5.24
CA ARG A 48 10.89 -18.74 6.31
C ARG A 48 10.08 -18.36 7.55
N ASN A 49 8.82 -17.94 7.38
CA ASN A 49 7.93 -17.54 8.47
C ASN A 49 7.04 -18.68 8.98
N GLY A 50 7.25 -19.92 8.53
CA GLY A 50 6.49 -21.09 8.98
C GLY A 50 4.98 -20.98 8.70
N ILE A 51 4.59 -20.35 7.59
CA ILE A 51 3.18 -20.20 7.24
C ILE A 51 2.64 -21.56 6.79
N LYS A 52 1.98 -22.25 7.71
CA LYS A 52 1.33 -23.54 7.45
C LYS A 52 0.11 -23.36 6.53
N PRO A 53 -0.17 -24.33 5.64
CA PRO A 53 -1.44 -24.35 4.92
C PRO A 53 -2.60 -24.38 5.93
N LYS A 54 -3.50 -23.41 5.85
CA LYS A 54 -4.63 -23.26 6.77
C LYS A 54 -5.93 -23.82 6.16
N GLY A 55 -6.34 -25.01 6.57
CA GLY A 55 -7.56 -25.67 6.10
C GLY A 55 -7.27 -27.05 5.50
N THR A 56 -8.24 -27.95 5.60
CA THR A 56 -8.14 -29.38 5.26
C THR A 56 -8.16 -29.65 3.75
N ALA A 57 -8.71 -28.73 2.95
CA ALA A 57 -8.73 -28.89 1.50
C ALA A 57 -7.37 -28.55 0.89
N ALA A 58 -6.68 -29.58 0.38
CA ALA A 58 -5.49 -29.43 -0.46
C ALA A 58 -5.74 -28.50 -1.67
N ASP A 59 -7.00 -28.34 -2.07
CA ASP A 59 -7.38 -27.69 -3.31
C ASP A 59 -7.52 -26.16 -3.29
N THR A 60 -7.37 -25.54 -2.11
CA THR A 60 -7.46 -24.08 -2.06
C THR A 60 -6.35 -23.43 -2.90
N PRO A 61 -6.62 -22.34 -3.65
CA PRO A 61 -5.61 -21.68 -4.49
C PRO A 61 -4.33 -21.31 -3.74
N ARG A 62 -4.47 -20.92 -2.47
CA ARG A 62 -3.35 -20.64 -1.57
C ARG A 62 -2.43 -21.87 -1.40
N ASN A 63 -3.00 -23.03 -1.11
CA ASN A 63 -2.23 -24.26 -0.89
C ASN A 63 -1.51 -24.68 -2.18
N ARG A 64 -2.18 -24.57 -3.33
CA ARG A 64 -1.55 -24.85 -4.64
C ARG A 64 -0.36 -23.93 -4.94
N ILE A 65 -0.44 -22.64 -4.58
CA ILE A 65 0.67 -21.67 -4.78
C ILE A 65 1.85 -21.98 -3.85
N LEU A 66 1.57 -22.31 -2.59
CA LEU A 66 2.60 -22.60 -1.58
C LEU A 66 3.24 -23.98 -1.74
N ALA A 67 2.54 -24.93 -2.35
CA ALA A 67 3.05 -26.28 -2.60
C ALA A 67 4.11 -26.33 -3.71
N ARG A 68 4.18 -25.31 -4.57
CA ARG A 68 5.25 -25.20 -5.57
C ARG A 68 6.54 -24.77 -4.89
N ASP A 69 7.66 -25.28 -5.38
CA ASP A 69 8.96 -24.79 -4.95
C ASP A 69 9.38 -23.52 -5.69
N ALA A 70 10.22 -22.72 -5.03
CA ALA A 70 10.83 -21.56 -5.65
C ALA A 70 11.94 -22.02 -6.58
N MET A 71 11.97 -21.49 -7.80
CA MET A 71 13.02 -21.82 -8.78
C MET A 71 14.22 -20.90 -8.64
N SER A 72 13.99 -19.67 -8.17
CA SER A 72 14.99 -18.63 -8.05
C SER A 72 15.55 -18.56 -6.63
N GLU A 73 16.85 -18.26 -6.49
CA GLU A 73 17.45 -17.97 -5.19
C GLU A 73 17.01 -16.58 -4.68
N ILE A 74 16.34 -16.55 -3.51
CA ILE A 74 15.80 -15.31 -2.94
C ILE A 74 16.62 -14.87 -1.73
N ASN A 75 17.26 -13.70 -1.84
CA ASN A 75 18.04 -13.12 -0.75
C ASN A 75 17.30 -11.95 -0.06
N PHE A 76 16.90 -12.15 1.19
CA PHE A 76 16.20 -11.13 1.99
C PHE A 76 17.11 -10.20 2.82
N ASN A 77 18.44 -10.29 2.67
CA ASN A 77 19.38 -9.43 3.39
C ASN A 77 19.16 -7.96 3.02
N SER A 78 19.38 -7.06 3.98
CA SER A 78 19.09 -5.63 3.80
C SER A 78 19.95 -5.01 2.70
N HIS A 79 19.33 -4.52 1.63
CA HIS A 79 20.02 -3.81 0.55
C HIS A 79 20.13 -2.30 0.88
N PRO A 80 21.25 -1.63 0.59
CA PRO A 80 21.44 -0.20 0.88
C PRO A 80 20.37 0.69 0.23
N GLU A 81 19.95 0.36 -0.99
CA GLU A 81 18.92 1.11 -1.73
C GLU A 81 17.47 0.68 -1.42
N CYS A 82 17.25 -0.20 -0.43
CA CYS A 82 15.89 -0.65 -0.11
C CYS A 82 15.02 0.51 0.40
N ILE A 83 15.63 1.49 1.09
CA ILE A 83 14.97 2.70 1.57
C ILE A 83 15.13 3.79 0.48
N PRO A 84 14.03 4.31 -0.09
CA PRO A 84 14.13 5.35 -1.10
C PRO A 84 14.66 6.65 -0.50
N LYS A 85 15.48 7.37 -1.27
CA LYS A 85 16.05 8.69 -0.90
C LYS A 85 15.00 9.67 -0.36
N SER A 86 13.80 9.69 -0.95
CA SER A 86 12.70 10.56 -0.48
C SER A 86 12.31 10.34 0.98
N LYS A 87 12.49 9.12 1.50
CA LYS A 87 12.20 8.81 2.90
C LYS A 87 13.29 9.35 3.84
N PHE A 88 14.55 9.34 3.41
CA PHE A 88 15.66 9.95 4.17
C PHE A 88 15.53 11.47 4.25
N VAL A 89 15.06 12.10 3.16
CA VAL A 89 14.82 13.56 3.12
C VAL A 89 13.52 13.96 3.85
N GLY A 90 12.72 13.00 4.30
CA GLY A 90 11.46 13.28 5.01
C GLY A 90 10.37 13.86 4.12
N LEU A 91 10.42 13.65 2.80
CA LEU A 91 9.38 14.12 1.88
C LEU A 91 8.06 13.40 2.16
N LEU A 92 7.04 14.16 2.55
CA LEU A 92 5.69 13.66 2.73
C LEU A 92 5.09 13.29 1.37
N ARG A 93 4.89 11.99 1.14
CA ARG A 93 4.25 11.48 -0.09
C ARG A 93 2.75 11.33 0.05
N PHE A 94 2.32 10.84 1.21
CA PHE A 94 0.93 10.58 1.52
C PHE A 94 0.58 11.40 2.73
N GLN A 95 -0.45 12.22 2.61
CA GLN A 95 -0.94 13.00 3.72
C GLN A 95 -1.63 12.09 4.72
N ASP A 96 -1.13 12.06 5.96
CA ASP A 96 -1.86 11.39 7.04
C ASP A 96 -3.18 12.11 7.29
N ASN A 97 -4.25 11.35 7.46
CA ASN A 97 -5.58 11.90 7.73
C ASN A 97 -5.59 12.56 9.11
N LYS A 98 -5.63 13.90 9.17
CA LYS A 98 -5.57 14.65 10.43
C LYS A 98 -6.94 14.81 11.10
N GLY A 99 -7.57 13.67 11.41
CA GLY A 99 -8.72 13.60 12.30
C GLY A 99 -10.01 14.24 11.80
N LYS A 100 -10.93 14.51 12.75
CA LYS A 100 -12.30 14.98 12.47
C LYS A 100 -12.23 16.38 11.83
N ASN A 101 -12.85 16.54 10.66
CA ASN A 101 -12.89 17.76 9.81
C ASN A 101 -11.74 17.93 8.78
N TRP A 102 -11.02 16.86 8.40
CA TRP A 102 -10.01 16.87 7.33
C TRP A 102 -10.57 16.97 5.89
N GLY A 103 -11.82 17.42 5.74
CA GLY A 103 -12.50 17.56 4.45
C GLY A 103 -12.96 18.99 4.21
N PRO A 104 -13.41 19.31 2.98
CA PRO A 104 -14.04 20.59 2.68
C PRO A 104 -15.13 20.88 3.73
N LYS A 105 -15.08 22.06 4.35
CA LYS A 105 -16.12 22.49 5.28
C LYS A 105 -17.48 22.44 4.58
N MET A 106 -18.55 22.20 5.35
CA MET A 106 -19.92 22.30 4.81
C MET A 106 -20.10 23.64 4.08
N LYS A 107 -20.86 23.61 2.99
CA LYS A 107 -21.28 24.82 2.26
C LYS A 107 -21.83 25.84 3.26
N ALA A 108 -21.41 27.11 3.13
CA ALA A 108 -21.94 28.19 3.95
C ALA A 108 -23.47 28.22 3.85
N LYS A 109 -24.16 28.17 5.00
CA LYS A 109 -25.58 28.50 5.06
C LYS A 109 -25.66 30.03 5.00
N GLY A 110 -26.43 30.56 4.06
CA GLY A 110 -26.69 32.00 4.00
C GLY A 110 -27.31 32.45 5.33
N SER A 111 -26.92 33.62 5.82
CA SER A 111 -27.68 34.28 6.88
C SER A 111 -29.07 34.55 6.34
N ASP A 112 -30.11 33.96 6.92
CA ASP A 112 -31.49 34.41 6.69
C ASP A 112 -31.52 35.89 7.09
N LYS A 113 -31.48 36.80 6.12
CA LYS A 113 -31.78 38.20 6.39
C LYS A 113 -33.25 38.24 6.77
N GLU A 114 -33.51 38.79 7.95
CA GLU A 114 -34.84 39.06 8.48
C GLU A 114 -35.77 39.55 7.36
N LYS A 115 -36.98 38.98 7.34
CA LYS A 115 -38.02 39.35 6.39
C LYS A 115 -38.22 40.86 6.46
N CYS A 116 -37.89 41.57 5.38
CA CYS A 116 -38.33 42.94 5.17
C CYS A 116 -39.85 42.91 5.14
N VAL A 117 -40.49 43.31 6.24
CA VAL A 117 -41.92 43.54 6.31
C VAL A 117 -42.24 44.71 5.39
N HIS A 118 -42.64 44.41 4.16
CA HIS A 118 -43.37 45.36 3.31
C HIS A 118 -44.77 45.49 3.91
N SER A 119 -44.95 46.39 4.88
CA SER A 119 -46.27 46.92 5.18
C SER A 119 -46.73 47.72 3.96
N LEU A 120 -47.56 47.08 3.16
CA LEU A 120 -48.33 47.69 2.08
C LEU A 120 -49.08 48.92 2.62
N ILE A 121 -48.81 50.07 2.02
CA ILE A 121 -49.69 51.22 2.02
C ILE A 121 -50.96 50.81 1.26
N VAL A 122 -52.12 50.88 1.92
CA VAL A 122 -53.41 51.07 1.24
C VAL A 122 -54.17 52.16 1.99
N ALA A 123 -54.57 53.15 1.19
CA ALA A 123 -55.42 54.33 1.38
C ALA A 123 -56.13 54.53 2.73
#